data_AF-A0A135LZ75-F1
#
_entry.id   AF-A0A135LZ75-F1
#
_cell.length_a   1.000
_cell.length_b   1.000
_cell.length_c   1.000
_cell.angle_alpha   90.00
_cell.angle_beta   90.00
_cell.angle_gamma   90.00
#
_symmetry.space_group_name_H-M   'P 1'
#
loop_
_entity.id
_entity.type
_entity.pdbx_description
1 polymer ?
#
loop_
_entity_poly.entity_id
_entity_poly.type
_entity_poly.pdbx_seq_one_letter_code
_entity_poly.pdbx_strand_id
1 'polypeptide(L)'
;MASDYPSIISTSLLHNYGGTSELTRAGIFAGFSAVALYNAIELLILCFHSFRRWNSTYFWSLLISSACIIPYTTGFILLFFSTGVTPWLCVTLFLPSWYGMVTGQSMVLWSRLHLVLQNRKVLRGVLWMICIDAFVLHISTSVVIYGTVAHPMGPWPRAYDILERIELVGFCVQEFIISSIYVWETVKLLRLRPEGRSHGILNQLLVINIVILLLDIAVVIIEYVGLYAIQVTFKPLAYSIKLKLEYAILGKLIAVARGHHDQDLHSSERGINEVTSLPSDGDRNPNIESPMQVHRPNSPPWLREDIGFVSSSTASTSSNVLRDP
;
A
#
# COMPACT_ATOMS: atom_id res chain seq x y z
N MET A 1 -43.61 -7.45 9.11
CA MET A 1 -43.20 -6.60 7.97
C MET A 1 -41.73 -6.16 8.03
N ALA A 2 -41.12 -5.89 9.19
CA ALA A 2 -39.68 -5.56 9.27
C ALA A 2 -38.72 -6.76 9.20
N SER A 3 -39.18 -7.98 9.54
CA SER A 3 -38.36 -9.22 9.53
C SER A 3 -37.93 -9.67 8.13
N ASP A 4 -38.74 -9.36 7.12
CA ASP A 4 -38.55 -9.89 5.77
C ASP A 4 -37.82 -8.90 4.86
N TYR A 5 -37.62 -7.67 5.33
CA TYR A 5 -36.95 -6.63 4.54
C TYR A 5 -35.46 -6.93 4.29
N PRO A 6 -34.68 -7.41 5.29
CA PRO A 6 -33.29 -7.83 5.06
C PRO A 6 -33.21 -9.04 4.14
N SER A 7 -34.13 -10.01 4.29
CA SER A 7 -34.16 -11.19 3.43
C SER A 7 -34.58 -10.82 2.01
N ILE A 8 -35.45 -9.85 1.79
CA ILE A 8 -35.81 -9.34 0.46
C ILE A 8 -34.62 -8.66 -0.24
N ILE A 9 -33.83 -7.86 0.48
CA ILE A 9 -32.65 -7.20 -0.11
C ILE A 9 -31.52 -8.20 -0.36
N SER A 10 -31.28 -9.12 0.58
CA SER A 10 -30.28 -10.17 0.36
C SER A 10 -30.71 -11.08 -0.79
N THR A 11 -31.98 -11.48 -0.86
CA THR A 11 -32.50 -12.28 -1.97
C THR A 11 -32.55 -11.49 -3.28
N SER A 12 -32.86 -10.20 -3.33
CA SER A 12 -32.81 -9.45 -4.59
C SER A 12 -31.39 -9.33 -5.15
N LEU A 13 -30.39 -9.19 -4.27
CA LEU A 13 -28.98 -9.21 -4.64
C LEU A 13 -28.47 -10.63 -5.00
N LEU A 14 -28.98 -11.68 -4.33
CA LEU A 14 -28.49 -13.05 -4.49
C LEU A 14 -29.27 -13.90 -5.52
N HIS A 15 -30.57 -13.66 -5.71
CA HIS A 15 -31.49 -14.49 -6.52
C HIS A 15 -31.33 -14.27 -8.04
N ASN A 16 -30.72 -13.16 -8.46
CA ASN A 16 -30.37 -12.96 -9.87
C ASN A 16 -29.22 -13.85 -10.37
N TYR A 17 -28.58 -14.65 -9.50
CA TYR A 17 -27.25 -15.20 -9.77
C TYR A 17 -27.01 -16.65 -9.22
N GLY A 18 -27.67 -17.66 -9.83
CA GLY A 18 -27.37 -19.12 -9.76
C GLY A 18 -27.48 -19.82 -8.37
N GLY A 19 -27.90 -21.08 -8.16
CA GLY A 19 -27.76 -22.33 -8.90
C GLY A 19 -27.12 -23.46 -8.02
N THR A 20 -26.49 -23.12 -6.88
CA THR A 20 -25.80 -24.05 -5.97
C THR A 20 -26.58 -24.31 -4.67
N SER A 21 -26.29 -25.41 -3.96
CA SER A 21 -26.91 -25.72 -2.68
C SER A 21 -26.60 -24.64 -1.63
N GLU A 22 -27.64 -24.20 -0.92
CA GLU A 22 -27.59 -23.12 0.08
C GLU A 22 -26.46 -23.29 1.12
N LEU A 23 -26.22 -24.53 1.56
CA LEU A 23 -25.19 -24.86 2.55
C LEU A 23 -23.77 -24.63 2.01
N THR A 24 -23.51 -25.01 0.76
CA THR A 24 -22.18 -24.83 0.14
C THR A 24 -21.88 -23.35 -0.04
N ARG A 25 -22.87 -22.55 -0.46
CA ARG A 25 -22.72 -21.10 -0.60
C ARG A 25 -22.41 -20.43 0.73
N ALA A 26 -23.14 -20.78 1.80
CA ALA A 26 -22.89 -20.26 3.14
C ALA A 26 -21.51 -20.66 3.67
N GLY A 27 -21.07 -21.90 3.43
CA GLY A 27 -19.74 -22.39 3.81
C GLY A 27 -18.60 -21.64 3.13
N ILE A 28 -18.69 -21.40 1.82
CA ILE A 28 -17.70 -20.62 1.07
C ILE A 28 -17.66 -19.17 1.58
N PHE A 29 -18.84 -18.56 1.76
CA PHE A 29 -18.96 -17.20 2.26
C PHE A 29 -18.29 -17.05 3.64
N ALA A 30 -18.59 -17.97 4.57
CA ALA A 30 -18.00 -17.96 5.91
C ALA A 30 -16.48 -18.18 5.86
N GLY A 31 -16.01 -19.12 5.03
CA GLY A 31 -14.59 -19.43 4.89
C GLY A 31 -13.78 -18.24 4.37
N PHE A 32 -14.20 -17.62 3.27
CA PHE A 32 -13.52 -16.46 2.70
C PHE A 32 -13.56 -15.24 3.63
N SER A 33 -14.70 -15.02 4.30
CA SER A 33 -14.82 -13.94 5.28
C SER A 33 -13.89 -14.14 6.48
N ALA A 34 -13.78 -15.37 6.99
CA ALA A 34 -12.89 -15.69 8.12
C ALA A 34 -11.42 -15.45 7.75
N VAL A 35 -10.99 -15.89 6.57
CA VAL A 35 -9.61 -15.68 6.09
C VAL A 35 -9.33 -14.19 5.85
N ALA A 36 -10.28 -13.45 5.25
CA ALA A 36 -10.14 -12.01 5.03
C ALA A 36 -9.98 -11.24 6.35
N LEU A 37 -10.80 -11.57 7.36
CA LEU A 37 -10.71 -10.96 8.69
C LEU A 37 -9.40 -11.32 9.40
N TYR A 38 -8.99 -12.59 9.35
CA TYR A 38 -7.71 -13.03 9.90
C TYR A 38 -6.54 -12.24 9.28
N ASN A 39 -6.48 -12.18 7.94
CA ASN A 39 -5.45 -11.45 7.22
C ASN A 39 -5.46 -9.95 7.55
N ALA A 40 -6.65 -9.34 7.68
CA ALA A 40 -6.77 -7.94 8.04
C ALA A 40 -6.22 -7.66 9.44
N ILE A 41 -6.54 -8.49 10.43
CA ILE A 41 -6.01 -8.37 11.80
C ILE A 41 -4.49 -8.54 11.81
N GLU A 42 -3.97 -9.55 11.11
CA GLU A 42 -2.54 -9.77 10.97
C GLU A 42 -1.85 -8.55 10.35
N LEU A 43 -2.41 -7.98 9.28
CA LEU A 43 -1.90 -6.76 8.65
C LEU A 43 -1.89 -5.56 9.60
N LEU A 44 -2.93 -5.37 10.40
CA LEU A 44 -2.97 -4.31 11.41
C LEU A 44 -1.85 -4.48 12.44
N ILE A 45 -1.67 -5.69 12.96
CA ILE A 45 -0.59 -6.00 13.91
C ILE A 45 0.77 -5.73 13.27
N LEU A 46 0.98 -6.18 12.02
CA LEU A 46 2.22 -5.93 11.27
C LEU A 46 2.46 -4.43 11.04
N CYS A 47 1.42 -3.65 10.77
CA CYS A 47 1.54 -2.20 10.62
C CYS A 47 2.02 -1.54 11.91
N PHE A 48 1.42 -1.86 13.06
CA PHE A 48 1.84 -1.28 14.33
C PHE A 48 3.21 -1.77 14.79
N HIS A 49 3.58 -3.02 14.48
CA HIS A 49 4.86 -3.58 14.87
C HIS A 49 6.02 -3.06 14.00
N SER A 50 5.82 -2.93 12.69
CA SER A 50 6.92 -2.68 11.75
C SER A 50 7.29 -1.21 11.59
N PHE A 51 6.37 -0.27 11.84
CA PHE A 51 6.59 1.15 11.58
C PHE A 51 6.88 1.92 12.87
N ARG A 52 8.15 2.25 13.09
CA ARG A 52 8.61 3.06 14.24
C ARG A 52 8.30 4.57 14.09
N ARG A 53 7.94 5.05 12.89
CA ARG A 53 7.57 6.44 12.61
C ARG A 53 6.33 6.50 11.71
N TRP A 54 5.25 7.11 12.20
CA TRP A 54 3.92 7.10 11.56
C TRP A 54 3.69 8.20 10.52
N ASN A 55 4.75 8.82 9.99
CA ASN A 55 4.60 10.00 9.12
C ASN A 55 4.59 9.68 7.62
N SER A 56 4.58 8.40 7.23
CA SER A 56 4.59 8.02 5.81
C SER A 56 3.19 7.85 5.24
N THR A 57 2.95 8.38 4.03
CA THR A 57 1.70 8.15 3.29
C THR A 57 1.47 6.67 3.01
N TYR A 58 2.54 5.88 2.85
CA TYR A 58 2.48 4.43 2.72
C TYR A 58 1.83 3.79 3.95
N PHE A 59 2.31 4.18 5.13
CA PHE A 59 1.84 3.63 6.40
C PHE A 59 0.34 3.88 6.59
N TRP A 60 -0.10 5.14 6.42
CA TRP A 60 -1.51 5.48 6.54
C TRP A 60 -2.38 4.77 5.50
N SER A 61 -1.92 4.67 4.25
CA SER A 61 -2.68 3.99 3.19
C SER A 61 -2.82 2.49 3.49
N LEU A 62 -1.74 1.84 3.91
CA LEU A 62 -1.73 0.41 4.29
C LEU A 62 -2.60 0.15 5.53
N LEU A 63 -2.49 0.99 6.56
CA LEU A 63 -3.25 0.88 7.80
C LEU A 63 -4.75 1.07 7.56
N ILE A 64 -5.13 2.15 6.87
CA ILE A 64 -6.54 2.47 6.58
C ILE A 64 -7.14 1.39 5.71
N SER A 65 -6.46 0.97 4.64
CA SER A 65 -6.97 -0.09 3.76
C SER A 65 -7.18 -1.41 4.51
N SER A 66 -6.21 -1.80 5.36
CA SER A 66 -6.32 -3.02 6.18
C SER A 66 -7.46 -2.91 7.20
N ALA A 67 -7.59 -1.76 7.88
CA ALA A 67 -8.64 -1.52 8.86
C ALA A 67 -10.03 -1.60 8.22
N CYS A 68 -10.18 -1.06 7.00
CA CYS A 68 -11.43 -1.04 6.27
C CYS A 68 -11.93 -2.42 5.82
N ILE A 69 -11.05 -3.43 5.69
CA ILE A 69 -11.47 -4.80 5.35
C ILE A 69 -12.41 -5.39 6.43
N ILE A 70 -12.19 -5.03 7.70
CA ILE A 70 -12.96 -5.54 8.84
C ILE A 70 -14.44 -5.11 8.78
N PRO A 71 -14.77 -3.80 8.82
CA PRO A 71 -16.15 -3.34 8.72
C PRO A 71 -16.79 -3.64 7.35
N TYR A 72 -16.01 -3.69 6.26
CA TYR A 72 -16.50 -4.17 4.97
C TYR A 72 -17.04 -5.61 5.06
N THR A 73 -16.19 -6.53 5.52
CA THR A 73 -16.54 -7.96 5.63
C THR A 73 -17.65 -8.16 6.65
N THR A 74 -17.63 -7.41 7.75
CA THR A 74 -18.65 -7.48 8.82
C THR A 74 -20.01 -7.01 8.32
N GLY A 75 -20.09 -5.92 7.55
CA GLY A 75 -21.33 -5.43 6.97
C GLY A 75 -22.00 -6.46 6.05
N PHE A 76 -21.21 -7.19 5.25
CA PHE A 76 -21.72 -8.28 4.43
C PHE A 76 -22.10 -9.53 5.21
N ILE A 77 -21.36 -9.92 6.26
CA ILE A 77 -21.78 -11.01 7.17
C ILE A 77 -23.16 -10.70 7.78
N LEU A 78 -23.35 -9.48 8.29
CA LEU A 78 -24.62 -9.06 8.88
C LEU A 78 -25.77 -9.06 7.87
N LEU A 79 -25.49 -8.65 6.62
CA LEU A 79 -26.46 -8.66 5.53
C LEU A 79 -26.82 -10.08 5.07
N PHE A 80 -25.83 -10.98 4.96
CA PHE A 80 -25.99 -12.31 4.40
C PHE A 80 -26.64 -13.29 5.39
N PHE A 81 -26.23 -13.30 6.66
CA PHE A 81 -26.73 -14.24 7.67
C PHE A 81 -28.01 -13.76 8.39
N SER A 82 -28.62 -12.66 7.93
CA SER A 82 -29.89 -12.12 8.46
C SER A 82 -29.95 -12.07 10.00
N THR A 83 -28.96 -11.39 10.61
CA THR A 83 -28.80 -11.27 12.07
C THR A 83 -29.86 -10.40 12.76
N GLY A 84 -30.88 -9.94 12.03
CA GLY A 84 -31.90 -9.00 12.51
C GLY A 84 -31.51 -7.52 12.39
N VAL A 85 -30.31 -7.23 11.86
CA VAL A 85 -29.83 -5.86 11.62
C VAL A 85 -30.48 -5.28 10.36
N THR A 86 -30.79 -3.97 10.39
CA THR A 86 -31.41 -3.30 9.25
C THR A 86 -30.43 -3.21 8.07
N PRO A 87 -30.88 -3.39 6.81
CA PRO A 87 -30.02 -3.30 5.63
C PRO A 87 -29.34 -1.94 5.48
N TRP A 88 -30.01 -0.88 5.94
CA TRP A 88 -29.45 0.46 6.03
C TRP A 88 -28.17 0.52 6.88
N LEU A 89 -28.15 -0.16 8.03
CA LEU A 89 -26.97 -0.20 8.88
C LEU A 89 -25.87 -1.05 8.26
N CYS A 90 -26.21 -2.21 7.66
CA CYS A 90 -25.24 -3.06 6.96
C CYS A 90 -24.53 -2.30 5.83
N VAL A 91 -25.31 -1.56 5.01
CA VAL A 91 -24.80 -0.75 3.91
C VAL A 91 -23.96 0.41 4.40
N THR A 92 -24.42 1.11 5.44
CA THR A 92 -23.65 2.20 6.06
C THR A 92 -22.34 1.70 6.68
N LEU A 93 -22.27 0.42 7.06
CA LEU A 93 -21.04 -0.19 7.56
C LEU A 93 -20.09 -0.58 6.43
N PHE A 94 -20.56 -1.28 5.39
CA PHE A 94 -19.65 -1.77 4.35
C PHE A 94 -19.28 -0.69 3.32
N LEU A 95 -20.15 0.28 3.03
CA LEU A 95 -19.95 1.21 1.91
C LEU A 95 -18.80 2.21 2.14
N PRO A 96 -18.70 2.92 3.29
CA PRO A 96 -17.53 3.76 3.56
C PRO A 96 -16.24 2.93 3.70
N SER A 97 -16.38 1.70 4.20
CA SER A 97 -15.28 0.76 4.33
C SER A 97 -14.74 0.31 2.97
N TRP A 98 -15.63 0.08 2.01
CA TRP A 98 -15.27 -0.20 0.62
C TRP A 98 -14.42 0.91 0.01
N TYR A 99 -14.76 2.18 0.27
CA TYR A 99 -13.99 3.32 -0.22
C TYR A 99 -12.55 3.29 0.29
N GLY A 100 -12.38 3.14 1.61
CA GLY A 100 -11.06 3.09 2.23
C GLY A 100 -10.26 1.86 1.82
N MET A 101 -10.93 0.73 1.62
CA MET A 101 -10.30 -0.49 1.12
C MET A 101 -9.75 -0.30 -0.30
N VAL A 102 -10.60 0.05 -1.27
CA VAL A 102 -10.23 0.12 -2.70
C VAL A 102 -9.32 1.30 -3.01
N THR A 103 -9.68 2.50 -2.55
CA THR A 103 -8.85 3.70 -2.76
C THR A 103 -7.54 3.59 -1.98
N GLY A 104 -7.59 3.02 -0.76
CA GLY A 104 -6.39 2.80 0.06
C GLY A 104 -5.36 1.91 -0.64
N GLN A 105 -5.80 0.88 -1.37
CA GLN A 105 -4.91 0.00 -2.15
C GLN A 105 -4.22 0.75 -3.28
N SER A 106 -5.01 1.53 -4.02
CA SER A 106 -4.52 2.39 -5.08
C SER A 106 -3.48 3.38 -4.54
N MET A 107 -3.69 3.90 -3.33
CA MET A 107 -2.75 4.77 -2.64
C MET A 107 -1.48 4.05 -2.16
N VAL A 108 -1.58 2.79 -1.73
CA VAL A 108 -0.40 1.95 -1.41
C VAL A 108 0.46 1.75 -2.65
N LEU A 109 -0.15 1.40 -3.79
CA LEU A 109 0.53 1.24 -5.07
C LEU A 109 1.18 2.57 -5.53
N TRP A 110 0.44 3.69 -5.42
CA TRP A 110 0.96 5.01 -5.74
C TRP A 110 2.14 5.41 -4.84
N SER A 111 2.06 5.12 -3.54
CA SER A 111 3.13 5.42 -2.59
C SER A 111 4.41 4.64 -2.92
N ARG A 112 4.29 3.39 -3.40
CA ARG A 112 5.43 2.64 -3.94
C ARG A 112 5.96 3.23 -5.23
N LEU A 113 5.07 3.60 -6.15
CA LEU A 113 5.47 4.22 -7.39
C LEU A 113 6.24 5.52 -7.12
N HIS A 114 5.84 6.31 -6.11
CA HIS A 114 6.54 7.51 -5.67
C HIS A 114 8.01 7.25 -5.29
N LEU A 115 8.34 6.06 -4.76
CA LEU A 115 9.72 5.71 -4.39
C LEU A 115 10.59 5.31 -5.58
N VAL A 116 9.99 4.77 -6.65
CA VAL A 116 10.71 4.24 -7.81
C VAL A 116 10.77 5.25 -8.96
N LEU A 117 9.68 6.00 -9.17
CA LEU A 117 9.52 6.92 -10.28
C LEU A 117 10.03 8.32 -9.91
N GLN A 118 11.07 8.79 -10.60
CA GLN A 118 11.61 10.14 -10.41
C GLN A 118 10.75 11.24 -11.06
N ASN A 119 9.98 10.90 -12.10
CA ASN A 119 9.19 11.87 -12.86
C ASN A 119 7.93 12.31 -12.10
N ARG A 120 7.99 13.49 -11.47
CA ARG A 120 6.91 14.09 -10.68
C ARG A 120 5.62 14.33 -11.48
N LYS A 121 5.70 14.58 -12.79
CA LYS A 121 4.53 14.86 -13.63
C LYS A 121 3.66 13.62 -13.79
N VAL A 122 4.28 12.50 -14.14
CA VAL A 122 3.59 11.20 -14.27
C VAL A 122 2.99 10.79 -12.92
N LEU A 123 3.77 10.94 -11.84
CA LEU A 123 3.29 10.59 -10.50
C LEU A 123 2.07 11.41 -10.07
N ARG A 124 2.04 12.71 -10.39
CA ARG A 124 0.88 13.56 -10.13
C ARG A 124 -0.30 13.22 -11.04
N GLY A 125 -0.04 12.85 -12.29
CA GLY A 125 -1.05 12.35 -13.22
C GLY A 125 -1.74 11.08 -12.72
N VAL A 126 -0.96 10.11 -12.22
CA VAL A 126 -1.49 8.89 -11.59
C VAL A 126 -2.34 9.21 -10.37
N LEU A 127 -1.92 10.16 -9.52
CA LEU A 127 -2.72 10.59 -8.37
C LEU A 127 -4.05 11.21 -8.82
N TRP A 128 -4.04 12.06 -9.85
CA TRP A 128 -5.25 12.63 -10.41
C TRP A 128 -6.20 11.56 -10.95
N MET A 129 -5.69 10.56 -11.67
CA MET A 129 -6.46 9.41 -12.13
C MET A 129 -7.15 8.70 -10.94
N ILE A 130 -6.40 8.36 -9.89
CA ILE A 130 -6.94 7.73 -8.67
C ILE A 130 -8.06 8.58 -8.05
N CYS A 131 -7.85 9.89 -7.91
CA CYS A 131 -8.85 10.79 -7.33
C CYS A 131 -10.12 10.89 -8.18
N ILE A 132 -9.98 10.96 -9.51
CA ILE A 132 -11.11 11.07 -10.45
C ILE A 132 -11.92 9.77 -10.43
N ASP A 133 -11.25 8.62 -10.58
CA ASP A 133 -11.89 7.31 -10.58
C ASP A 133 -12.59 7.05 -9.23
N ALA A 134 -11.92 7.37 -8.12
CA ALA A 134 -12.53 7.30 -6.80
C ALA A 134 -13.79 8.16 -6.71
N PHE A 135 -13.78 9.41 -7.19
CA PHE A 135 -14.97 10.25 -7.13
C PHE A 135 -16.11 9.72 -8.01
N VAL A 136 -15.81 9.38 -9.26
CA VAL A 136 -16.82 8.97 -10.25
C VAL A 136 -17.42 7.61 -9.89
N LEU A 137 -16.59 6.61 -9.61
CA LEU A 137 -17.04 5.24 -9.36
C LEU A 137 -17.66 5.10 -7.97
N HIS A 138 -17.04 5.65 -6.91
CA HIS A 138 -17.61 5.51 -5.57
C HIS A 138 -18.96 6.21 -5.42
N ILE A 139 -19.09 7.43 -5.93
CA ILE A 139 -20.35 8.19 -5.79
C ILE A 139 -21.47 7.54 -6.58
N SER A 140 -21.21 7.16 -7.83
CA SER A 140 -22.22 6.52 -8.66
C SER A 140 -22.72 5.22 -8.02
N THR A 141 -21.81 4.35 -7.57
CA THR A 141 -22.18 3.08 -6.91
C THR A 141 -22.96 3.32 -5.63
N SER A 142 -22.55 4.29 -4.81
CA SER A 142 -23.26 4.61 -3.57
C SER A 142 -24.69 5.07 -3.78
N VAL A 143 -24.93 5.92 -4.78
CA VAL A 143 -26.29 6.36 -5.13
C VAL A 143 -27.15 5.16 -5.50
N VAL A 144 -26.62 4.23 -6.30
CA VAL A 144 -27.37 3.07 -6.77
C VAL A 144 -27.58 2.02 -5.67
N ILE A 145 -26.62 1.82 -4.78
CA ILE A 145 -26.76 0.97 -3.59
C ILE A 145 -27.85 1.48 -2.66
N TYR A 146 -27.84 2.77 -2.31
CA TYR A 146 -28.87 3.32 -1.43
C TYR A 146 -30.25 3.33 -2.12
N GLY A 147 -30.28 3.54 -3.43
CA GLY A 147 -31.49 3.36 -4.23
C GLY A 147 -32.03 1.92 -4.19
N THR A 148 -31.15 0.93 -4.22
CA THR A 148 -31.49 -0.50 -4.10
C THR A 148 -32.06 -0.84 -2.73
N VAL A 149 -31.48 -0.26 -1.67
CA VAL A 149 -32.02 -0.41 -0.31
C VAL A 149 -33.38 0.25 -0.19
N ALA A 150 -33.57 1.46 -0.71
CA ALA A 150 -34.83 2.19 -0.61
C ALA A 150 -35.96 1.55 -1.45
N HIS A 151 -35.64 1.07 -2.66
CA HIS A 151 -36.61 0.55 -3.62
C HIS A 151 -36.15 -0.80 -4.22
N PRO A 152 -36.18 -1.89 -3.42
CA PRO A 152 -35.60 -3.19 -3.81
C PRO A 152 -36.35 -3.88 -4.96
N MET A 153 -37.62 -3.55 -5.19
CA MET A 153 -38.42 -4.08 -6.30
C MET A 153 -38.40 -3.20 -7.56
N GLY A 154 -37.64 -2.09 -7.51
CA GLY A 154 -37.53 -1.13 -8.60
C GLY A 154 -36.45 -1.51 -9.62
N PRO A 155 -36.07 -0.56 -10.51
CA PRO A 155 -34.97 -0.77 -11.47
C PRO A 155 -33.57 -0.73 -10.82
N TRP A 156 -33.47 -0.31 -9.55
CA TRP A 156 -32.21 -0.08 -8.84
C TRP A 156 -31.29 -1.30 -8.72
N PRO A 157 -31.76 -2.52 -8.36
CA PRO A 157 -30.88 -3.69 -8.31
C PRO A 157 -30.25 -4.02 -9.66
N ARG A 158 -30.99 -3.80 -10.77
CA ARG A 158 -30.46 -3.99 -12.12
C ARG A 158 -29.44 -2.92 -12.50
N ALA A 159 -29.67 -1.68 -12.07
CA ALA A 159 -28.69 -0.62 -12.23
C ALA A 159 -27.42 -0.91 -11.41
N TYR A 160 -27.56 -1.46 -10.20
CA TYR A 160 -26.45 -1.85 -9.34
C TYR A 160 -25.58 -2.90 -10.02
N ASP A 161 -26.20 -3.97 -10.53
CA ASP A 161 -25.50 -5.05 -11.24
C ASP A 161 -24.66 -4.55 -12.43
N ILE A 162 -25.21 -3.65 -13.25
CA ILE A 162 -24.47 -3.08 -14.38
C ILE A 162 -23.32 -2.20 -13.89
N LEU A 163 -23.59 -1.35 -12.89
CA LEU A 163 -22.61 -0.39 -12.39
C LEU A 163 -21.47 -1.07 -11.63
N GLU A 164 -21.77 -2.15 -10.89
CA GLU A 164 -20.79 -2.98 -10.19
C GLU A 164 -19.75 -3.58 -11.16
N ARG A 165 -20.20 -4.09 -12.31
CA ARG A 165 -19.30 -4.59 -13.35
C ARG A 165 -18.42 -3.49 -13.95
N ILE A 166 -18.98 -2.29 -14.12
CA ILE A 166 -18.25 -1.13 -14.64
C ILE A 166 -17.20 -0.65 -13.64
N GLU A 167 -17.54 -0.50 -12.35
CA GLU A 167 -16.58 -0.06 -11.33
C GLU A 167 -15.43 -1.06 -11.18
N LEU A 168 -15.71 -2.37 -11.25
CA LEU A 168 -14.71 -3.40 -11.06
C LEU A 168 -13.69 -3.38 -12.20
N VAL A 169 -14.17 -3.23 -13.43
CA VAL A 169 -13.29 -3.04 -14.59
C VAL A 169 -12.55 -1.71 -14.50
N GLY A 170 -13.22 -0.63 -14.08
CA GLY A 170 -12.60 0.69 -13.91
C GLY A 170 -11.42 0.67 -12.94
N PHE A 171 -11.64 0.18 -11.71
CA PHE A 171 -10.58 0.06 -10.70
C PHE A 171 -9.50 -0.96 -11.13
N CYS A 172 -9.88 -2.04 -11.81
CA CYS A 172 -8.91 -2.99 -12.35
C CYS A 172 -7.99 -2.34 -13.39
N VAL A 173 -8.54 -1.58 -14.34
CA VAL A 173 -7.76 -0.82 -15.32
C VAL A 173 -6.85 0.21 -14.64
N GLN A 174 -7.35 0.88 -13.61
CA GLN A 174 -6.57 1.82 -12.81
C GLN A 174 -5.36 1.12 -12.15
N GLU A 175 -5.57 -0.02 -11.50
CA GLU A 175 -4.50 -0.84 -10.89
C GLU A 175 -3.50 -1.33 -11.96
N PHE A 176 -3.99 -1.79 -13.12
CA PHE A 176 -3.15 -2.19 -14.25
C PHE A 176 -2.23 -1.06 -14.74
N ILE A 177 -2.76 0.16 -14.86
CA ILE A 177 -1.98 1.33 -15.29
C ILE A 177 -0.87 1.61 -14.27
N ILE A 178 -1.20 1.68 -12.98
CA ILE A 178 -0.22 1.94 -11.91
C ILE A 178 0.86 0.85 -11.90
N SER A 179 0.42 -0.40 -11.98
CA SER A 179 1.28 -1.58 -11.96
C SER A 179 2.22 -1.63 -13.18
N SER A 180 1.71 -1.33 -14.37
CA SER A 180 2.51 -1.31 -15.60
C SER A 180 3.61 -0.26 -15.57
N ILE A 181 3.30 0.95 -15.09
CA ILE A 181 4.30 2.02 -14.92
C ILE A 181 5.37 1.59 -13.91
N TYR A 182 4.95 0.99 -12.80
CA TYR A 182 5.86 0.48 -11.78
C TYR A 182 6.83 -0.58 -12.34
N VAL A 183 6.31 -1.57 -13.06
CA VAL A 183 7.13 -2.64 -13.68
C VAL A 183 8.10 -2.05 -14.68
N TRP A 184 7.65 -1.12 -15.52
CA TRP A 184 8.51 -0.50 -16.54
C TRP A 184 9.70 0.24 -15.93
N GLU A 185 9.47 1.08 -14.91
CA GLU A 185 10.56 1.78 -14.22
C GLU A 185 11.46 0.82 -13.43
N THR A 186 10.88 -0.21 -12.83
CA THR A 186 11.64 -1.26 -12.13
C THR A 186 12.59 -2.00 -13.08
N VAL A 187 12.11 -2.43 -14.25
CA VAL A 187 12.92 -3.09 -15.27
C VAL A 187 14.01 -2.15 -15.82
N LYS A 188 13.71 -0.86 -15.99
CA LYS A 188 14.69 0.14 -16.41
C LYS A 188 15.81 0.30 -15.38
N LEU A 189 15.47 0.38 -14.09
CA LEU A 189 16.47 0.42 -13.01
C LEU A 189 17.33 -0.86 -12.96
N LEU A 190 16.75 -2.02 -13.30
CA LEU A 190 17.48 -3.28 -13.36
C LEU A 190 18.53 -3.30 -14.47
N ARG A 191 18.15 -2.83 -15.67
CA ARG A 191 19.03 -2.81 -16.85
C ARG A 191 20.21 -1.86 -16.68
N LEU A 192 20.08 -0.83 -15.86
CA LEU A 192 21.13 0.17 -15.62
C LEU A 192 22.18 -0.23 -14.58
N ARG A 193 22.01 -1.37 -13.86
CA ARG A 193 22.96 -1.83 -12.83
C ARG A 193 23.53 -3.23 -13.17
N PRO A 194 24.76 -3.33 -13.70
CA PRO A 194 25.30 -4.58 -14.23
C PRO A 194 25.75 -5.64 -13.19
N GLU A 195 25.87 -5.33 -11.89
CA GLU A 195 26.52 -6.26 -10.95
C GLU A 195 25.65 -6.73 -9.76
N GLY A 196 25.48 -8.06 -9.68
CA GLY A 196 25.51 -8.92 -8.47
C GLY A 196 24.50 -8.70 -7.33
N ARG A 197 23.69 -9.73 -7.00
CA ARG A 197 22.70 -9.86 -5.90
C ARG A 197 21.43 -9.00 -5.96
N SER A 198 21.46 -7.76 -6.45
CA SER A 198 20.24 -6.90 -6.54
C SER A 198 19.17 -7.47 -7.50
N HIS A 199 19.61 -8.21 -8.53
CA HIS A 199 18.73 -8.81 -9.54
C HIS A 199 17.73 -9.83 -8.98
N GLY A 200 18.14 -10.64 -8.00
CA GLY A 200 17.26 -11.65 -7.40
C GLY A 200 16.11 -11.02 -6.61
N ILE A 201 16.40 -9.96 -5.85
CA ILE A 201 15.39 -9.26 -5.06
C ILE A 201 14.47 -8.47 -5.98
N LEU A 202 15.01 -7.77 -6.98
CA LEU A 202 14.18 -7.03 -7.93
C LEU A 202 13.28 -7.95 -8.78
N ASN A 203 13.78 -9.11 -9.20
CA ASN A 203 12.96 -10.12 -9.86
C ASN A 203 11.84 -10.62 -8.94
N GLN A 204 12.12 -10.79 -7.65
CA GLN A 204 11.10 -11.17 -6.69
C GLN A 204 10.03 -10.07 -6.49
N LEU A 205 10.43 -8.79 -6.51
CA LEU A 205 9.49 -7.66 -6.50
C LEU A 205 8.60 -7.66 -7.76
N LEU A 206 9.16 -8.00 -8.92
CA LEU A 206 8.42 -8.13 -10.17
C LEU A 206 7.41 -9.27 -10.12
N VAL A 207 7.81 -10.46 -9.63
CA VAL A 207 6.91 -11.61 -9.49
C VAL A 207 5.72 -11.27 -8.59
N ILE A 208 5.96 -10.60 -7.45
CA ILE A 208 4.88 -10.22 -6.54
C ILE A 208 3.88 -9.27 -7.23
N ASN A 209 4.38 -8.30 -8.00
CA ASN A 209 3.53 -7.37 -8.73
C ASN A 209 2.69 -8.06 -9.82
N ILE A 210 3.23 -9.09 -10.50
CA ILE A 210 2.46 -9.93 -11.42
C ILE A 210 1.34 -10.67 -10.67
N VAL A 211 1.62 -11.21 -9.49
CA VAL A 211 0.60 -11.92 -8.70
C VAL A 211 -0.54 -10.97 -8.30
N ILE A 212 -0.25 -9.72 -7.95
CA ILE A 212 -1.27 -8.70 -7.66
C ILE A 212 -2.15 -8.48 -8.89
N LEU A 213 -1.54 -8.31 -10.06
CA LEU A 213 -2.26 -8.13 -11.32
C LEU A 213 -3.16 -9.34 -11.67
N LEU A 214 -2.69 -10.56 -11.44
CA LEU A 214 -3.50 -11.76 -11.62
C LEU A 214 -4.70 -11.79 -10.66
N LEU A 215 -4.52 -11.28 -9.45
CA LEU A 215 -5.57 -11.20 -8.44
C LEU A 215 -6.65 -10.16 -8.83
N ASP A 216 -6.26 -9.06 -9.47
CA ASP A 216 -7.18 -8.06 -10.04
C ASP A 216 -8.07 -8.70 -11.11
N ILE A 217 -7.45 -9.44 -12.04
CA ILE A 217 -8.16 -10.19 -13.07
C ILE A 217 -9.10 -11.22 -12.44
N ALA A 218 -8.67 -11.95 -11.42
CA ALA A 218 -9.50 -12.96 -10.76
C ALA A 218 -10.77 -12.36 -10.16
N VAL A 219 -10.69 -11.18 -9.51
CA VAL A 219 -11.85 -10.47 -8.98
C VAL A 219 -12.83 -10.12 -10.11
N VAL A 220 -12.34 -9.60 -11.23
CA VAL A 220 -13.18 -9.28 -12.40
C VAL A 220 -13.80 -10.54 -13.00
N ILE A 221 -13.05 -11.63 -13.17
CA ILE A 221 -13.58 -12.87 -13.73
C ILE A 221 -14.72 -13.42 -12.87
N ILE A 222 -14.56 -13.46 -11.54
CA ILE A 222 -15.58 -14.01 -10.63
C ILE A 222 -16.88 -13.21 -10.72
N GLU A 223 -16.79 -11.87 -10.86
CA GLU A 223 -17.95 -11.01 -11.11
C GLU A 223 -18.66 -11.39 -12.42
N TYR A 224 -17.91 -11.50 -13.52
CA TYR A 224 -18.51 -11.73 -14.84
C TYR A 224 -19.07 -13.15 -15.02
N VAL A 225 -18.59 -14.12 -14.23
CA VAL A 225 -19.20 -15.47 -14.13
C VAL A 225 -20.55 -15.42 -13.40
N GLY A 226 -20.91 -14.30 -12.76
CA GLY A 226 -22.20 -14.09 -12.12
C GLY A 226 -22.29 -14.80 -10.76
N LEU A 227 -21.18 -14.93 -10.03
CA LEU A 227 -21.15 -15.57 -8.72
C LEU A 227 -21.07 -14.52 -7.60
N TYR A 228 -22.11 -13.69 -7.47
CA TYR A 228 -22.11 -12.53 -6.57
C TYR A 228 -21.77 -12.88 -5.10
N ALA A 229 -22.35 -13.94 -4.54
CA ALA A 229 -22.07 -14.35 -3.16
C ALA A 229 -20.57 -14.69 -2.93
N ILE A 230 -19.93 -15.26 -3.94
CA ILE A 230 -18.51 -15.60 -3.91
C ILE A 230 -17.70 -14.32 -4.15
N GLN A 231 -18.12 -13.46 -5.09
CA GLN A 231 -17.46 -12.19 -5.39
C GLN A 231 -17.35 -11.29 -4.15
N VAL A 232 -18.44 -11.10 -3.41
CA VAL A 232 -18.50 -10.20 -2.26
C VAL A 232 -17.49 -10.59 -1.16
N THR A 233 -17.26 -11.89 -1.00
CA THR A 233 -16.33 -12.41 0.01
C THR A 233 -14.92 -12.62 -0.53
N PHE A 234 -14.78 -12.88 -1.84
CA PHE A 234 -13.50 -12.97 -2.51
C PHE A 234 -12.83 -11.59 -2.65
N LYS A 235 -13.59 -10.50 -2.85
CA LYS A 235 -13.07 -9.12 -2.94
C LYS A 235 -12.22 -8.74 -1.71
N PRO A 236 -12.70 -8.80 -0.46
CA PRO A 236 -11.89 -8.45 0.72
C PRO A 236 -10.74 -9.44 0.95
N LEU A 237 -10.92 -10.72 0.62
CA LEU A 237 -9.84 -11.71 0.66
C LEU A 237 -8.71 -11.33 -0.31
N ALA A 238 -9.04 -11.04 -1.56
CA ALA A 238 -8.12 -10.59 -2.58
C ALA A 238 -7.38 -9.34 -2.13
N TYR A 239 -8.10 -8.30 -1.68
CA TYR A 239 -7.50 -7.08 -1.16
C TYR A 239 -6.58 -7.33 0.05
N SER A 240 -6.93 -8.22 0.97
CA SER A 240 -6.04 -8.60 2.08
C SER A 240 -4.73 -9.24 1.60
N ILE A 241 -4.80 -10.10 0.58
CA ILE A 241 -3.62 -10.73 -0.02
C ILE A 241 -2.78 -9.68 -0.74
N LYS A 242 -3.39 -8.75 -1.50
CA LYS A 242 -2.68 -7.63 -2.12
C LYS A 242 -1.87 -6.87 -1.08
N LEU A 243 -2.46 -6.46 0.05
CA LEU A 243 -1.74 -5.72 1.10
C LEU A 243 -0.60 -6.51 1.72
N LYS A 244 -0.78 -7.84 1.93
CA LYS A 244 0.32 -8.69 2.45
C LYS A 244 1.49 -8.75 1.47
N LEU A 245 1.18 -8.88 0.18
CA LEU A 245 2.17 -8.87 -0.89
C LEU A 245 2.89 -7.52 -0.95
N GLU A 246 2.15 -6.42 -0.84
CA GLU A 246 2.69 -5.06 -0.78
C GLU A 246 3.63 -4.84 0.41
N TYR A 247 3.21 -5.27 1.60
CA TYR A 247 4.03 -5.22 2.79
C TYR A 247 5.31 -6.06 2.66
N ALA A 248 5.22 -7.26 2.07
CA ALA A 248 6.38 -8.11 1.83
C ALA A 248 7.40 -7.46 0.88
N ILE A 249 6.92 -6.69 -0.11
CA ILE A 249 7.78 -5.91 -1.01
C ILE A 249 8.53 -4.83 -0.23
N LEU A 250 7.85 -4.08 0.64
CA LEU A 250 8.51 -3.05 1.45
C LEU A 250 9.61 -3.62 2.34
N GLY A 251 9.34 -4.75 3.02
CA GLY A 251 10.32 -5.41 3.87
C GLY A 251 11.61 -5.77 3.11
N LYS A 252 11.48 -6.21 1.86
CA LYS A 252 12.62 -6.53 0.98
C LYS A 252 13.35 -5.30 0.49
N LEU A 253 12.63 -4.22 0.18
CA LEU A 253 13.23 -2.97 -0.25
C LEU A 253 14.09 -2.35 0.85
N ILE A 254 13.63 -2.41 2.11
CA ILE A 254 14.41 -1.95 3.28
C ILE A 254 15.66 -2.81 3.48
N ALA A 255 15.55 -4.14 3.31
CA ALA A 255 16.70 -5.04 3.43
C ALA A 255 17.79 -4.73 2.38
N VAL A 256 17.41 -4.41 1.15
CA VAL A 256 18.34 -3.99 0.09
C VAL A 256 19.01 -2.66 0.41
N ALA A 257 18.24 -1.69 0.92
CA ALA A 257 18.75 -0.37 1.27
C ALA A 257 19.76 -0.43 2.43
N ARG A 258 19.51 -1.28 3.44
CA ARG A 258 20.44 -1.48 4.57
C ARG A 258 21.67 -2.30 4.19
N GLY A 259 21.52 -3.33 3.36
CA GLY A 259 22.64 -4.16 2.89
C GLY A 259 23.68 -3.38 2.07
N HIS A 260 23.31 -2.25 1.46
CA HIS A 260 24.27 -1.33 0.84
C HIS A 260 25.17 -0.62 1.86
N HIS A 261 24.66 -0.32 3.07
CA HIS A 261 25.43 0.45 4.05
C HIS A 261 26.52 -0.38 4.74
N ASP A 262 26.28 -1.67 4.99
CA ASP A 262 27.29 -2.57 5.58
C ASP A 262 28.43 -2.92 4.61
N GLN A 263 28.19 -2.88 3.29
CA GLN A 263 29.23 -3.15 2.29
C GLN A 263 30.17 -1.95 2.07
N ASP A 264 29.66 -0.72 2.16
CA ASP A 264 30.49 0.49 2.13
C ASP A 264 31.40 0.60 3.36
N LEU A 265 30.95 0.12 4.53
CA LEU A 265 31.77 0.06 5.75
C LEU A 265 32.88 -1.00 5.65
N HIS A 266 32.57 -2.21 5.16
CA HIS A 266 33.58 -3.28 5.03
C HIS A 266 34.59 -3.08 3.90
N SER A 267 34.23 -2.35 2.84
CA SER A 267 35.18 -2.00 1.77
C SER A 267 36.15 -0.88 2.19
N SER A 268 35.72 0.03 3.07
CA SER A 268 36.59 1.06 3.65
C SER A 268 37.62 0.49 4.64
N GLU A 269 37.26 -0.55 5.41
CA GLU A 269 38.21 -1.21 6.34
C GLU A 269 39.25 -2.09 5.62
N ARG A 270 38.92 -2.66 4.45
CA ARG A 270 39.88 -3.44 3.66
C ARG A 270 40.95 -2.59 2.98
N GLY A 271 40.65 -1.34 2.64
CA GLY A 271 41.63 -0.40 2.06
C GLY A 271 42.69 0.12 3.04
N ILE A 272 42.46 -0.02 4.36
CA ILE A 272 43.40 0.46 5.40
C ILE A 272 44.38 -0.66 5.83
N ASN A 273 43.98 -1.92 5.74
CA ASN A 273 44.80 -3.05 6.18
C ASN A 273 45.75 -3.61 5.09
N GLU A 274 45.66 -3.14 3.84
CA GLU A 274 46.51 -3.61 2.74
C GLU A 274 47.78 -2.76 2.53
N VAL A 275 48.06 -1.78 3.41
CA VAL A 275 49.27 -0.93 3.34
C VAL A 275 50.30 -1.25 4.45
N THR A 276 50.05 -2.20 5.36
CA THR A 276 50.93 -2.41 6.54
C THR A 276 51.74 -3.72 6.54
N SER A 277 52.04 -4.32 5.39
CA SER A 277 52.95 -5.48 5.36
C SER A 277 54.01 -5.37 4.28
N LEU A 278 55.13 -4.69 4.58
CA LEU A 278 56.45 -4.93 3.97
C LEU A 278 57.57 -4.62 5.00
N PRO A 279 58.70 -5.35 4.97
CA PRO A 279 59.65 -5.47 6.07
C PRO A 279 60.73 -4.37 6.08
N SER A 280 61.26 -4.17 7.29
CA SER A 280 62.40 -3.34 7.67
C SER A 280 63.70 -3.70 6.94
N ASP A 281 64.33 -2.74 6.26
CA ASP A 281 65.80 -2.56 6.33
C ASP A 281 66.29 -1.19 5.81
N GLY A 282 67.21 -0.57 6.56
CA GLY A 282 68.35 0.21 6.04
C GLY A 282 68.20 1.63 5.46
N ASP A 283 68.39 2.63 6.34
CA ASP A 283 69.35 3.76 6.18
C ASP A 283 68.94 5.13 5.54
N ARG A 284 69.24 6.20 6.31
CA ARG A 284 69.57 7.63 5.98
C ARG A 284 68.51 8.74 5.68
N ASN A 285 68.27 9.56 6.73
CA ASN A 285 68.33 11.05 6.89
C ASN A 285 67.46 12.03 6.02
N PRO A 286 67.23 13.32 6.43
CA PRO A 286 65.90 13.90 6.55
C PRO A 286 65.68 15.15 5.66
N ASN A 287 64.48 15.75 5.80
CA ASN A 287 63.98 16.98 5.20
C ASN A 287 63.32 16.83 3.83
N ILE A 288 61.99 17.01 3.80
CA ILE A 288 61.28 17.98 2.94
C ILE A 288 59.85 18.12 3.48
N GLU A 289 59.42 19.37 3.59
CA GLU A 289 58.15 19.85 4.13
C GLU A 289 56.92 19.24 3.45
N SER A 290 55.90 18.96 4.26
CA SER A 290 54.53 18.73 3.78
C SER A 290 53.88 20.05 3.38
N PRO A 291 52.93 20.02 2.42
CA PRO A 291 51.62 20.55 2.75
C PRO A 291 50.55 19.47 2.66
N MET A 292 49.77 19.44 3.73
CA MET A 292 48.59 18.63 3.99
C MET A 292 47.53 18.79 2.89
N GLN A 293 47.42 17.81 1.97
CA GLN A 293 46.25 17.68 1.10
C GLN A 293 45.13 16.94 1.86
N VAL A 294 44.22 17.74 2.45
CA VAL A 294 42.93 17.25 2.97
C VAL A 294 42.08 16.80 1.77
N HIS A 295 42.09 15.52 1.48
CA HIS A 295 41.13 14.93 0.54
C HIS A 295 39.76 14.89 1.23
N ARG A 296 38.89 15.85 0.91
CA ARG A 296 37.47 15.80 1.31
C ARG A 296 36.80 14.66 0.54
N PRO A 297 36.10 13.72 1.20
CA PRO A 297 35.22 12.81 0.49
C PRO A 297 34.04 13.61 -0.07
N ASN A 298 33.80 13.47 -1.38
CA ASN A 298 32.63 14.02 -2.06
C ASN A 298 31.36 13.38 -1.45
N SER A 299 30.66 14.13 -0.61
CA SER A 299 29.33 13.79 -0.15
C SER A 299 28.29 14.09 -1.25
N PRO A 300 27.33 13.19 -1.51
CA PRO A 300 26.26 13.46 -2.47
C PRO A 300 25.26 14.49 -1.93
N PRO A 301 24.50 15.20 -2.81
CA PRO A 301 23.80 16.44 -2.46
C PRO A 301 22.61 16.29 -1.49
N TRP A 302 22.21 15.07 -1.15
CA TRP A 302 21.02 14.79 -0.34
C TRP A 302 21.30 14.69 1.18
N LEU A 303 22.55 14.92 1.59
CA LEU A 303 23.02 14.75 2.98
C LEU A 303 23.42 16.06 3.66
N ARG A 304 22.93 17.20 3.15
CA ARG A 304 23.20 18.52 3.71
C ARG A 304 21.89 19.20 4.12
N GLU A 305 21.33 18.77 5.23
CA GLU A 305 20.48 19.57 6.14
C GLU A 305 20.16 18.71 7.38
N ASP A 306 20.15 19.35 8.55
CA ASP A 306 19.81 18.83 9.89
C ASP A 306 20.88 18.12 10.75
N ILE A 307 22.05 18.74 10.91
CA ILE A 307 22.82 18.62 12.18
C ILE A 307 23.19 20.02 12.66
N GLY A 308 22.20 20.75 13.17
CA GLY A 308 22.40 21.90 14.05
C GLY A 308 22.18 21.46 15.49
N PHE A 309 23.22 20.93 16.14
CA PHE A 309 23.19 20.66 17.57
C PHE A 309 23.23 21.98 18.32
N VAL A 310 22.19 22.23 19.11
CA VAL A 310 22.15 23.25 20.17
C VAL A 310 23.20 22.87 21.22
N SER A 311 24.21 23.71 21.42
CA SER A 311 24.98 23.72 22.66
C SER A 311 24.80 25.07 23.34
N SER A 312 24.10 25.03 24.47
CA SER A 312 24.00 26.08 25.46
C SER A 312 25.35 26.37 26.12
N SER A 313 25.68 27.65 26.31
CA SER A 313 26.54 28.09 27.39
C SER A 313 26.03 29.40 28.00
N THR A 314 26.15 29.43 29.31
CA THR A 314 25.50 30.25 30.34
C THR A 314 26.16 31.60 30.60
N ALA A 315 25.31 32.55 31.01
CA ALA A 315 25.48 33.58 32.06
C ALA A 315 26.53 34.69 31.92
N SER A 316 26.06 35.95 31.95
CA SER A 316 26.34 36.87 33.08
C SER A 316 25.60 38.20 32.95
N THR A 317 24.95 38.57 34.05
CA THR A 317 24.43 39.87 34.52
C THR A 317 25.29 41.09 34.15
N SER A 318 24.68 42.20 33.72
CA SER A 318 24.80 43.52 34.37
C SER A 318 24.08 44.63 33.58
N SER A 319 23.44 45.50 34.35
CA SER A 319 22.79 46.77 34.05
C SER A 319 23.59 47.72 33.13
N ASN A 320 22.88 48.48 32.31
CA ASN A 320 23.08 49.93 32.26
C ASN A 320 21.87 50.70 31.70
N VAL A 321 21.55 51.74 32.45
CA VAL A 321 20.56 52.81 32.25
C VAL A 321 21.21 53.93 31.44
N LEU A 322 20.48 54.53 30.49
CA LEU A 322 20.53 55.94 30.00
C LEU A 322 19.53 56.04 28.81
N ARG A 323 18.39 56.75 28.93
CA ARG A 323 18.14 58.17 28.52
C ARG A 323 18.75 58.49 27.15
N ASP A 324 18.13 59.15 26.18
CA ASP A 324 16.92 59.98 26.01
C ASP A 324 16.90 60.32 24.48
N PRO A 325 16.02 61.16 23.88
CA PRO A 325 15.16 62.20 24.46
C PRO A 325 13.66 62.12 24.18
#